data_AF-F4YA07-F1
#
_entry.id   AF-F4YA07-F1
#
_cell.length_a   1.000
_cell.length_b   1.000
_cell.length_c   1.000
_cell.angle_alpha   90.00
_cell.angle_beta   90.00
_cell.angle_gamma   90.00
#
_symmetry.space_group_name_H-M   'P 1'
#
loop_
_entity.id
_entity.type
_entity.pdbx_description
1 polymer ?
#
loop_
_entity_poly.entity_id
_entity_poly.type
_entity_poly.pdbx_seq_one_letter_code
_entity_poly.pdbx_strand_id
1 'polypeptide(L)'
;GIVNGMDVSEWDPTKDKFLAVNYDVTTALEGKALNKEALQAEVGLPVDRKVPLVAFIGRLEEQKGPDVMIAAIPEIVKDEDVHIVLLGTGKKKFERLLKSVEEKFPGKVRAVVRFNAPLAHQMMAGADVLAV
;
A
#
# COMPACT_ATOMS: atom_id res chain seq x y z
N GLY A 1 -2.16 -2.60 29.74
CA GLY A 1 -3.27 -2.76 28.78
C GLY A 1 -3.27 -4.18 28.25
N ILE A 2 -4.38 -4.64 27.69
CA ILE A 2 -4.48 -5.95 27.01
C ILE A 2 -4.32 -5.68 25.51
N VAL A 3 -3.43 -6.41 24.84
CA VAL A 3 -3.16 -6.25 23.40
C VAL A 3 -4.27 -6.92 22.58
N ASN A 4 -4.72 -6.26 21.52
CA ASN A 4 -5.72 -6.81 20.61
C ASN A 4 -5.16 -7.98 19.77
N GLY A 5 -6.03 -8.93 19.42
CA GLY A 5 -5.71 -9.97 18.45
C GLY A 5 -6.01 -9.57 16.99
N MET A 6 -5.99 -10.56 16.10
CA MET A 6 -6.36 -10.46 14.68
C MET A 6 -7.14 -11.73 14.27
N ASP A 7 -8.07 -11.61 13.32
CA ASP A 7 -8.74 -12.78 12.73
C ASP A 7 -7.81 -13.47 11.72
N VAL A 8 -7.27 -14.62 12.12
CA VAL A 8 -6.36 -15.44 11.31
C VAL A 8 -7.06 -16.27 10.24
N SER A 9 -8.38 -16.24 10.17
CA SER A 9 -9.15 -16.86 9.07
C SER A 9 -9.39 -15.87 7.95
N GLU A 10 -9.59 -14.59 8.31
CA GLU A 10 -9.72 -13.49 7.35
C GLU A 10 -8.35 -13.10 6.77
N TRP A 11 -7.31 -13.02 7.61
CA TRP A 11 -5.96 -12.62 7.23
C TRP A 11 -5.00 -13.83 7.21
N ASP A 12 -5.21 -14.72 6.24
CA ASP A 12 -4.38 -15.89 5.99
C ASP A 12 -3.79 -15.88 4.57
N PRO A 13 -2.51 -15.50 4.36
CA PRO A 13 -1.93 -15.43 3.02
C PRO A 13 -1.90 -16.79 2.30
N THR A 14 -2.07 -17.90 3.02
CA THR A 14 -2.13 -19.25 2.42
C THR A 14 -3.47 -19.57 1.77
N LYS A 15 -4.53 -18.81 2.08
CA LYS A 15 -5.91 -19.06 1.62
C LYS A 15 -6.69 -17.82 1.20
N ASP A 16 -6.09 -16.64 1.33
CA ASP A 16 -6.71 -15.37 1.00
C ASP A 16 -7.05 -15.28 -0.49
N LYS A 17 -8.36 -15.16 -0.77
CA LYS A 17 -8.95 -15.13 -2.11
C LYS A 17 -8.67 -13.84 -2.89
N PHE A 18 -8.16 -12.80 -2.23
CA PHE A 18 -7.87 -11.52 -2.88
C PHE A 18 -6.44 -11.43 -3.42
N LEU A 19 -5.57 -12.35 -2.99
CA LEU A 19 -4.18 -12.39 -3.44
C LEU A 19 -4.09 -13.01 -4.84
N ALA A 20 -3.12 -12.53 -5.63
CA ALA A 20 -2.84 -13.11 -6.94
C ALA A 20 -2.19 -14.49 -6.78
N VAL A 21 -1.33 -14.64 -5.77
CA VAL A 21 -0.67 -15.90 -5.43
C VAL A 21 -0.67 -16.05 -3.91
N ASN A 22 -1.25 -17.13 -3.41
CA ASN A 22 -1.15 -17.48 -2.00
C ASN A 22 0.27 -17.96 -1.67
N TYR A 23 0.72 -17.67 -0.45
CA TYR A 23 2.06 -18.05 0.00
C TYR A 23 2.06 -18.34 1.50
N ASP A 24 3.07 -19.12 1.91
CA ASP A 24 3.43 -19.36 3.29
C ASP A 24 4.81 -18.74 3.60
N VAL A 25 5.32 -18.96 4.80
CA VAL A 25 6.63 -18.46 5.23
C VAL A 25 7.79 -18.95 4.36
N THR A 26 7.68 -20.14 3.75
CA THR A 26 8.74 -20.75 2.95
C THR A 26 8.76 -20.22 1.52
N THR A 27 7.61 -19.76 1.02
CA THR A 27 7.41 -19.24 -0.34
C THR A 27 7.24 -17.72 -0.38
N ALA A 28 7.31 -17.05 0.78
CA ALA A 28 6.99 -15.64 0.93
C ALA A 28 7.78 -14.71 0.00
N LEU A 29 9.06 -14.98 -0.28
CA LEU A 29 9.86 -14.12 -1.15
C LEU A 29 9.29 -14.07 -2.58
N GLU A 30 9.05 -15.23 -3.20
CA GLU A 30 8.49 -15.28 -4.55
C GLU A 30 7.00 -14.90 -4.54
N GLY A 31 6.24 -15.37 -3.56
CA GLY A 31 4.82 -15.06 -3.43
C GLY A 31 4.56 -13.56 -3.30
N LYS A 32 5.35 -12.85 -2.47
CA LYS A 32 5.23 -11.39 -2.36
C LYS A 32 5.70 -10.67 -3.62
N ALA A 33 6.74 -11.15 -4.32
CA ALA A 33 7.17 -10.56 -5.58
C ALA A 33 6.05 -10.61 -6.65
N LEU A 34 5.38 -11.76 -6.79
CA LEU A 34 4.25 -11.92 -7.72
C LEU A 34 3.05 -11.06 -7.31
N ASN A 35 2.73 -10.98 -6.02
CA ASN A 35 1.68 -10.09 -5.53
C ASN A 35 2.05 -8.60 -5.71
N LYS A 36 3.33 -8.23 -5.64
CA LYS A 36 3.80 -6.86 -5.90
C LYS A 36 3.56 -6.48 -7.36
N GLU A 37 3.93 -7.34 -8.30
CA GLU A 37 3.70 -7.11 -9.74
C GLU A 37 2.21 -6.97 -10.05
N ALA A 38 1.38 -7.84 -9.45
CA ALA A 38 -0.08 -7.76 -9.57
C ALA A 38 -0.64 -6.45 -8.99
N LEU A 39 -0.14 -6.03 -7.82
CA LEU A 39 -0.53 -4.76 -7.20
C LEU A 39 -0.12 -3.57 -8.08
N GLN A 40 1.12 -3.52 -8.56
CA GLN A 40 1.61 -2.47 -9.46
C GLN A 40 0.73 -2.36 -10.70
N ALA A 41 0.37 -3.48 -11.32
CA ALA A 41 -0.55 -3.51 -12.47
C ALA A 41 -1.95 -3.01 -12.10
N GLU A 42 -2.55 -3.50 -11.02
CA GLU A 42 -3.89 -3.11 -10.54
C GLU A 42 -3.98 -1.60 -10.24
N VAL A 43 -2.91 -1.02 -9.69
CA VAL A 43 -2.87 0.40 -9.35
C VAL A 43 -2.39 1.30 -10.49
N GLY A 44 -1.96 0.73 -11.62
CA GLY A 44 -1.48 1.47 -12.78
C GLY A 44 -0.09 2.07 -12.62
N LEU A 45 0.76 1.46 -11.80
CA LEU A 45 2.18 1.77 -11.71
C LEU A 45 2.98 0.88 -12.68
N PRO A 46 4.21 1.28 -13.07
CA PRO A 46 5.12 0.41 -13.81
C PRO A 46 5.32 -0.92 -13.07
N VAL A 47 5.26 -2.03 -13.81
CA VAL A 47 5.45 -3.36 -13.24
C VAL A 47 6.93 -3.68 -13.22
N ASP A 48 7.54 -3.62 -12.04
CA ASP A 48 8.91 -4.03 -11.78
C ASP A 48 9.05 -4.50 -10.32
N ARG A 49 9.31 -5.80 -10.13
CA ARG A 49 9.49 -6.40 -8.80
C ARG A 49 10.70 -5.86 -8.03
N LYS A 50 11.67 -5.25 -8.72
CA LYS A 50 12.89 -4.70 -8.12
C LYS A 50 12.69 -3.33 -7.49
N VAL A 51 11.68 -2.58 -7.95
CA VAL A 51 11.33 -1.28 -7.38
C VAL A 51 10.68 -1.51 -6.01
N PRO A 52 11.22 -0.94 -4.92
CA PRO A 52 10.60 -1.02 -3.61
C PRO A 52 9.20 -0.41 -3.61
N LEU A 53 8.26 -1.03 -2.91
CA LEU A 53 6.89 -0.56 -2.77
C LEU A 53 6.55 -0.28 -1.30
N VAL A 54 6.24 0.98 -1.01
CA VAL A 54 5.76 1.46 0.29
C VAL A 54 4.24 1.59 0.24
N ALA A 55 3.55 0.96 1.20
CA ALA A 55 2.11 1.08 1.36
C ALA A 55 1.77 1.94 2.59
N PHE A 56 0.70 2.73 2.48
CA PHE A 56 0.01 3.34 3.61
C PHE A 56 -1.46 2.93 3.55
N ILE A 57 -2.00 2.39 4.64
CA ILE A 57 -3.40 1.98 4.76
C ILE A 57 -3.97 2.59 6.03
N GLY A 58 -4.90 3.54 5.91
CA GLY A 58 -5.42 4.18 7.10
C GLY A 58 -6.57 5.16 6.87
N ARG A 59 -7.28 5.46 7.96
CA ARG A 59 -8.22 6.58 8.00
C ARG A 59 -7.45 7.88 7.81
N LEU A 60 -7.98 8.77 6.98
CA LEU A 60 -7.35 10.07 6.73
C LEU A 60 -7.77 11.06 7.81
N GLU A 61 -7.09 10.97 8.95
CA GLU A 61 -7.23 11.80 10.14
C GLU A 61 -5.86 12.14 10.72
N GLU A 62 -5.75 13.22 11.47
CA GLU A 62 -4.49 13.73 12.04
C GLU A 62 -3.78 12.67 12.91
N GLN A 63 -4.54 11.84 13.62
CA GLN A 63 -3.99 10.74 14.44
C GLN A 63 -3.18 9.72 13.62
N LYS A 64 -3.40 9.67 12.30
CA LYS A 64 -2.74 8.73 11.37
C LYS A 64 -1.65 9.40 10.52
N GLY A 65 -1.34 10.67 10.78
CA GLY A 65 -0.27 11.41 10.11
C GLY A 65 -0.27 11.41 8.56
N PRO A 66 -1.43 11.41 7.86
CA PRO A 66 -1.42 11.42 6.39
C PRO A 66 -0.75 12.68 5.83
N ASP A 67 -0.83 13.81 6.51
CA ASP A 67 -0.08 15.03 6.21
C ASP A 67 1.43 14.84 6.29
N VAL A 68 1.92 14.21 7.35
CA VAL A 68 3.36 13.92 7.53
C VAL A 68 3.86 12.99 6.44
N MET A 69 3.11 11.91 6.15
CA MET A 69 3.43 10.98 5.06
C MET A 69 3.53 11.72 3.72
N ILE A 70 2.52 12.53 3.37
CA ILE A 70 2.51 13.28 2.11
C ILE A 70 3.67 14.28 2.01
N ALA A 71 4.02 14.93 3.13
CA ALA A 71 5.13 15.89 3.16
C ALA A 71 6.50 15.22 2.91
N ALA A 72 6.66 13.95 3.29
CA ALA A 72 7.90 13.19 3.07
C ALA A 72 8.04 12.65 1.64
N ILE A 73 6.93 12.39 0.93
CA ILE A 73 6.95 11.76 -0.40
C ILE A 73 7.92 12.45 -1.38
N PRO A 74 7.93 13.79 -1.55
CA PRO A 74 8.82 14.46 -2.50
C PRO A 74 10.31 14.20 -2.25
N GLU A 75 10.72 14.05 -1.00
CA GLU A 75 12.11 13.75 -0.63
C GLU A 75 12.46 12.32 -1.02
N ILE A 76 11.59 11.36 -0.70
CA ILE A 76 11.80 9.94 -1.00
C ILE A 76 11.86 9.69 -2.51
N VAL A 77 10.88 10.18 -3.28
CA VAL A 77 10.75 9.85 -4.71
C VAL A 77 11.75 10.59 -5.61
N LYS A 78 12.42 11.62 -5.08
CA LYS A 78 13.44 12.40 -5.78
C LYS A 78 14.77 11.65 -5.83
N ASP A 79 15.17 11.06 -4.69
CA ASP A 79 16.48 10.44 -4.55
C ASP A 79 16.43 8.93 -4.86
N GLU A 80 15.27 8.29 -4.70
CA GLU A 80 15.10 6.85 -4.89
C GLU A 80 14.09 6.51 -5.99
N ASP A 81 14.29 5.35 -6.63
CA ASP A 81 13.28 4.73 -7.49
C ASP A 81 12.37 3.85 -6.62
N VAL A 82 11.25 4.44 -6.17
CA VAL A 82 10.31 3.81 -5.23
C VAL A 82 8.88 4.03 -5.71
N HIS A 83 8.04 3.03 -5.45
CA HIS A 83 6.60 3.11 -5.62
C HIS A 83 5.92 3.34 -4.26
N ILE A 84 4.94 4.25 -4.22
CA ILE A 84 4.18 4.56 -3.01
C ILE A 84 2.69 4.42 -3.31
N VAL A 85 2.00 3.56 -2.55
CA VAL A 85 0.55 3.32 -2.69
C VAL A 85 -0.16 3.71 -1.40
N LEU A 86 -1.08 4.66 -1.49
CA LEU A 86 -1.83 5.22 -0.38
C LEU A 86 -3.31 4.79 -0.50
N LEU A 87 -3.85 4.11 0.51
CA LEU A 87 -5.26 3.70 0.58
C LEU A 87 -5.92 4.29 1.83
N GLY A 88 -6.96 5.08 1.64
CA GLY A 88 -7.67 5.67 2.76
C GLY A 88 -8.80 6.61 2.38
N THR A 89 -9.72 6.82 3.34
CA THR A 89 -10.79 7.82 3.26
C THR A 89 -10.88 8.58 4.57
N GLY A 90 -11.41 9.80 4.54
CA GLY A 90 -11.60 10.59 5.76
C GLY A 90 -11.82 12.07 5.49
N LYS A 91 -11.05 12.93 6.17
CA LYS A 91 -11.21 14.38 6.01
C LYS A 91 -10.85 14.78 4.58
N LYS A 92 -11.76 15.50 3.91
CA LYS A 92 -11.60 15.93 2.50
C LYS A 92 -10.31 16.70 2.21
N LYS A 93 -9.73 17.39 3.19
CA LYS A 93 -8.41 18.04 3.06
C LYS A 93 -7.30 17.03 2.76
N PHE A 94 -7.29 15.89 3.43
CA PHE A 94 -6.26 14.85 3.26
C PHE A 94 -6.50 14.05 1.99
N GLU A 95 -7.77 13.77 1.66
CA GLU A 95 -8.13 13.15 0.37
C GLU A 95 -7.60 13.96 -0.83
N ARG A 96 -7.77 15.29 -0.77
CA ARG A 96 -7.22 16.21 -1.79
C ARG A 96 -5.69 16.20 -1.82
N LEU A 97 -5.03 16.19 -0.65
CA LEU A 97 -3.58 16.14 -0.57
C LEU A 97 -3.02 14.84 -1.19
N LEU A 98 -3.63 13.69 -0.88
CA LEU A 98 -3.32 12.39 -1.49
C LEU A 98 -3.40 12.44 -3.01
N LYS A 99 -4.48 13.03 -3.55
CA LYS A 99 -4.66 13.16 -5.00
C LYS A 99 -3.65 14.11 -5.64
N SER A 100 -3.36 15.23 -4.97
CA SER A 100 -2.36 16.18 -5.46
C SER A 100 -0.95 15.60 -5.55
N VAL A 101 -0.60 14.61 -4.70
CA VAL A 101 0.74 14.01 -4.74
C VAL A 101 0.83 12.93 -5.81
N GLU A 102 -0.24 12.17 -6.06
CA GLU A 102 -0.36 11.29 -7.23
C GLU A 102 -0.17 12.07 -8.54
N GLU A 103 -0.84 13.22 -8.67
CA GLU A 103 -0.71 14.09 -9.86
C GLU A 103 0.71 14.64 -10.07
N LYS A 104 1.46 14.88 -8.99
CA LYS A 104 2.84 15.39 -9.05
C LYS A 104 3.87 14.32 -9.43
N PHE A 105 3.61 13.06 -9.08
CA PHE A 105 4.54 11.94 -9.28
C PHE A 105 3.85 10.78 -10.00
N PRO A 106 3.34 10.99 -11.22
CA PRO A 106 2.69 9.95 -11.98
C PRO A 106 3.67 8.79 -12.25
N GLY A 107 3.18 7.57 -12.12
CA GLY A 107 4.02 6.36 -12.27
C GLY A 107 4.91 6.04 -11.08
N LYS A 108 4.98 6.90 -10.05
CA LYS A 108 5.64 6.56 -8.77
C LYS A 108 4.66 6.50 -7.60
N VAL A 109 3.64 7.35 -7.60
CA VAL A 109 2.69 7.47 -6.48
C VAL A 109 1.28 7.14 -6.96
N ARG A 110 0.57 6.31 -6.20
CA ARG A 110 -0.88 6.08 -6.36
C ARG A 110 -1.63 6.44 -5.09
N ALA A 111 -2.70 7.23 -5.22
CA ALA A 111 -3.66 7.42 -4.15
C ALA A 111 -5.03 6.79 -4.48
N VAL A 112 -5.49 5.88 -3.64
CA VAL A 112 -6.80 5.23 -3.74
C VAL A 112 -7.70 5.74 -2.63
N VAL A 113 -8.50 6.76 -2.94
CA VAL A 113 -9.40 7.42 -2.00
C VAL A 113 -10.79 6.77 -2.03
N ARG A 114 -10.88 5.55 -1.52
CA ARG A 114 -12.12 4.77 -1.39
C ARG A 114 -11.94 3.66 -0.38
N PHE A 115 -13.04 3.14 0.16
CA PHE A 115 -13.00 1.86 0.87
C PHE A 115 -12.81 0.74 -0.16
N ASN A 116 -11.79 -0.09 0.02
CA ASN A 116 -11.54 -1.25 -0.84
C ASN A 116 -10.81 -2.32 -0.03
N ALA A 117 -11.57 -3.24 0.57
CA ALA A 117 -11.01 -4.34 1.35
C ALA A 117 -10.11 -5.26 0.47
N PRO A 118 -10.51 -5.73 -0.72
CA PRO A 118 -9.64 -6.54 -1.57
C PRO A 118 -8.27 -5.90 -1.83
N LEU A 119 -8.23 -4.60 -2.13
CA LEU A 119 -6.98 -3.89 -2.36
C LEU A 119 -6.12 -3.80 -1.09
N ALA A 120 -6.72 -3.70 0.09
CA ALA A 120 -5.95 -3.72 1.34
C ALA A 120 -5.20 -5.05 1.53
N HIS A 121 -5.83 -6.19 1.22
CA HIS A 121 -5.18 -7.50 1.23
C HIS A 121 -4.04 -7.57 0.22
N GLN A 122 -4.28 -7.10 -1.01
CA GLN A 122 -3.26 -7.04 -2.07
C GLN A 122 -2.09 -6.13 -1.70
N MET A 123 -2.35 -4.98 -1.06
CA MET A 123 -1.31 -4.08 -0.56
C MET A 123 -0.47 -4.73 0.55
N MET A 124 -1.08 -5.44 1.49
CA MET A 124 -0.34 -6.16 2.53
C MET A 124 0.56 -7.28 1.96
N ALA A 125 0.09 -7.98 0.93
CA ALA A 125 0.88 -9.01 0.26
C ALA A 125 1.97 -8.44 -0.64
N GLY A 126 1.69 -7.38 -1.40
CA GLY A 126 2.59 -6.83 -2.42
C GLY A 126 3.58 -5.78 -1.92
N ALA A 127 3.31 -5.09 -0.80
CA ALA A 127 4.23 -4.08 -0.26
C ALA A 127 5.48 -4.72 0.37
N ASP A 128 6.60 -4.02 0.22
CA ASP A 128 7.84 -4.32 0.94
C ASP A 128 7.83 -3.69 2.33
N VAL A 129 7.26 -2.49 2.43
CA VAL A 129 7.19 -1.70 3.67
C VAL A 129 5.79 -1.15 3.85
N LEU A 130 5.26 -1.28 5.08
CA LEU A 130 4.03 -0.61 5.50
C LEU A 130 4.41 0.59 6.38
N ALA A 131 4.09 1.80 5.91
CA ALA A 131 4.21 3.04 6.67
C ALA A 131 2.93 3.28 7.50
N VAL A 132 3.08 3.61 8.78
CA VAL A 132 1.98 3.69 9.78
C VAL A 132 1.92 5.00 10.53
#